data_AF-A0A497N400-F1
#
_entry.id   AF-A0A497N400-F1
#
_cell.length_a   1.000
_cell.length_b   1.000
_cell.length_c   1.000
_cell.angle_alpha   90.00
_cell.angle_beta   90.00
_cell.angle_gamma   90.00
#
_symmetry.space_group_name_H-M   'P 1'
#
loop_
_entity.id
_entity.type
_entity.pdbx_description
1 polymer ?
#
loop_
_entity_poly.entity_id
_entity_poly.type
_entity_poly.pdbx_seq_one_letter_code
_entity_poly.pdbx_strand_id
1 'polypeptide(L)'
;MPLACYRVTARVVAETPLHIGSGRRTGVIKRTLPFIPGSFLRGAIGVSIIKSVCKKDEPLKVHEDCEFFEECEYANLYGEEFGKASRIFFRYAYPVHLACGGVYLPAPKTMFRCENPQCGKLYDSIAPPVRCEVDGCGMPLKPVRGFVCAGCGNVAEAPVPVSRVVLTALDRRYRSAAQIPTPEGGGKAGTLHALDVIG
;
A
#
# COMPACT_ATOMS: atom_id res chain seq x y z
N MET A 1 -9.81 -19.46 -27.76
CA MET A 1 -8.35 -19.43 -27.47
C MET A 1 -8.16 -19.50 -25.96
N PRO A 2 -7.22 -20.31 -25.44
CA PRO A 2 -6.86 -20.25 -24.03
C PRO A 2 -6.26 -18.88 -23.71
N LEU A 3 -6.65 -18.31 -22.57
CA LEU A 3 -6.17 -17.02 -22.11
C LEU A 3 -4.72 -17.20 -21.61
N ALA A 4 -3.75 -16.65 -22.34
CA ALA A 4 -2.35 -16.66 -21.95
C ALA A 4 -2.00 -15.33 -21.27
N CYS A 5 -1.51 -15.39 -20.04
CA CYS A 5 -1.07 -14.21 -19.28
C CYS A 5 0.43 -14.33 -18.99
N TYR A 6 1.21 -13.34 -19.44
CA TYR A 6 2.61 -13.21 -19.05
C TYR A 6 2.71 -12.55 -17.67
N ARG A 7 3.46 -13.17 -16.76
CA ARG A 7 3.69 -12.62 -15.41
C ARG A 7 5.08 -12.02 -15.32
N VAL A 8 5.13 -10.69 -15.18
CA VAL A 8 6.35 -9.94 -14.87
C VAL A 8 6.42 -9.71 -13.36
N THR A 9 7.58 -10.00 -12.76
CA THR A 9 7.81 -9.82 -11.33
C THR A 9 9.07 -8.99 -11.09
N ALA A 10 9.00 -8.08 -10.13
CA ALA A 10 10.13 -7.26 -9.72
C ALA A 10 10.17 -7.12 -8.19
N ARG A 11 11.35 -6.80 -7.65
CA ARG A 11 11.53 -6.36 -6.26
C ARG A 11 11.76 -4.86 -6.26
N VAL A 12 11.00 -4.14 -5.43
CA VAL A 12 11.10 -2.69 -5.30
C VAL A 12 11.77 -2.38 -3.96
N VAL A 13 12.77 -1.52 -3.99
CA VAL A 13 13.49 -1.04 -2.80
C VAL A 13 13.16 0.44 -2.63
N ALA A 14 12.79 0.85 -1.42
CA ALA A 14 12.62 2.26 -1.10
C ALA A 14 14.00 2.84 -0.73
N GLU A 15 14.62 3.59 -1.64
CA GLU A 15 15.91 4.26 -1.38
C GLU A 15 15.77 5.49 -0.46
N THR A 16 14.58 6.08 -0.44
CA THR A 16 14.21 7.20 0.44
C THR A 16 12.93 6.87 1.20
N PRO A 17 12.66 7.52 2.36
CA PRO A 17 11.44 7.30 3.10
C PRO A 17 10.18 7.43 2.23
N LEU A 18 9.34 6.40 2.24
CA LEU A 18 8.18 6.27 1.36
C LEU A 18 6.88 6.47 2.13
N HIS A 19 6.07 7.44 1.69
CA HIS A 19 4.69 7.58 2.17
C HIS A 19 3.69 7.04 1.13
N ILE A 20 2.84 6.12 1.55
CA ILE A 20 1.76 5.57 0.73
C ILE A 20 0.43 5.92 1.39
N GLY A 21 -0.33 6.83 0.77
CA GLY A 21 -1.58 7.31 1.33
C GLY A 21 -2.56 6.17 1.64
N SER A 22 -2.92 6.01 2.93
CA SER A 22 -3.90 5.00 3.36
C SER A 22 -5.34 5.51 3.45
N GLY A 23 -5.55 6.81 3.26
CA GLY A 23 -6.82 7.51 3.56
C GLY A 23 -7.13 7.65 5.05
N ARG A 24 -6.54 6.81 5.91
CA ARG A 24 -6.72 6.83 7.36
C ARG A 24 -5.97 8.00 8.00
N ARG A 25 -6.58 8.61 9.00
CA ARG A 25 -6.00 9.72 9.78
C ARG A 25 -6.25 9.51 11.27
N THR A 26 -5.33 10.00 12.10
CA THR A 26 -5.50 10.09 13.56
C THR A 26 -5.22 11.53 13.95
N GLY A 27 -6.26 12.34 14.16
CA GLY A 27 -6.11 13.79 14.25
C GLY A 27 -5.45 14.36 12.98
N VAL A 28 -4.31 15.03 13.13
CA VAL A 28 -3.51 15.60 12.02
C VAL A 28 -2.56 14.60 11.35
N ILE A 29 -2.44 13.39 11.89
CA ILE A 29 -1.49 12.38 11.42
C ILE A 29 -2.06 11.64 10.21
N LYS A 30 -1.33 11.68 9.09
CA LYS A 30 -1.61 10.88 7.89
C LYS A 30 -0.90 9.53 7.99
N ARG A 31 -1.66 8.43 7.98
CA ARG A 31 -1.13 7.07 8.09
C ARG A 31 -0.65 6.55 6.73
N THR A 32 0.43 5.78 6.72
CA THR A 32 0.91 5.07 5.53
C THR A 32 0.39 3.64 5.46
N LEU A 33 0.20 3.11 4.24
CA LEU A 33 0.02 1.67 4.04
C LEU A 33 1.38 0.96 4.16
N PRO A 34 1.41 -0.28 4.68
CA PRO A 34 2.64 -1.08 4.77
C PRO A 34 2.93 -1.89 3.48
N PHE A 35 2.23 -1.60 2.38
CA PHE A 35 2.39 -2.23 1.07
C PHE A 35 2.04 -1.21 -0.02
N ILE A 36 2.44 -1.47 -1.27
CA ILE A 36 2.11 -0.60 -2.41
C ILE A 36 0.87 -1.14 -3.13
N PRO A 37 -0.24 -0.37 -3.18
CA PRO A 37 -1.43 -0.76 -3.94
C PRO A 37 -1.13 -0.97 -5.44
N GLY A 38 -1.78 -1.96 -6.04
CA GLY A 38 -1.71 -2.16 -7.49
C GLY A 38 -2.16 -0.93 -8.29
N SER A 39 -3.15 -0.18 -7.79
CA SER A 39 -3.60 1.08 -8.38
C SER A 39 -2.52 2.18 -8.36
N PHE A 40 -1.70 2.23 -7.32
CA PHE A 40 -0.57 3.15 -7.23
C PHE A 40 0.48 2.81 -8.30
N LEU A 41 0.86 1.53 -8.40
CA LEU A 41 1.79 1.05 -9.43
C LEU A 41 1.24 1.30 -10.84
N ARG A 42 -0.06 1.03 -11.04
CA ARG A 42 -0.75 1.29 -12.30
C ARG A 42 -0.59 2.75 -12.74
N GLY A 43 -0.85 3.69 -11.83
CA GLY A 43 -0.73 5.13 -12.10
C GLY A 43 0.72 5.56 -12.39
N ALA A 44 1.66 5.14 -11.54
CA ALA A 44 3.08 5.50 -11.70
C ALA A 44 3.67 4.95 -13.00
N ILE A 45 3.42 3.69 -13.31
CA ILE A 45 3.89 3.04 -14.54
C ILE A 45 3.14 3.57 -15.75
N GLY A 46 1.83 3.80 -15.65
CA GLY A 46 1.03 4.37 -16.73
C GLY A 46 1.54 5.73 -17.18
N VAL A 47 1.80 6.65 -16.23
CA VAL A 47 2.40 7.96 -16.51
C VAL A 47 3.78 7.81 -17.15
N SER A 48 4.59 6.85 -16.68
CA SER A 48 5.93 6.61 -17.24
C SER A 48 5.86 6.10 -18.68
N ILE A 49 4.93 5.19 -18.99
CA ILE A 49 4.67 4.68 -20.35
C ILE A 49 4.23 5.84 -21.24
N ILE A 50 3.21 6.61 -20.84
CA ILE A 50 2.72 7.76 -21.62
C ILE A 50 3.87 8.70 -21.97
N LYS A 51 4.69 9.09 -21.00
CA LYS A 51 5.84 9.98 -21.23
C LYS A 51 6.92 9.40 -22.14
N SER A 52 6.99 8.07 -22.25
CA SER A 52 8.03 7.39 -23.03
C SER A 52 7.60 7.05 -24.45
N VAL A 53 6.31 6.73 -24.66
CA VAL A 53 5.78 6.23 -25.95
C VAL A 53 4.87 7.22 -26.66
N CYS A 54 4.33 8.23 -25.96
CA CYS A 54 3.44 9.20 -26.58
C CYS A 54 4.22 10.03 -27.61
N LYS A 55 3.69 10.08 -28.84
CA LYS A 55 4.26 10.86 -29.95
C LYS A 55 3.97 12.36 -29.84
N LYS A 56 3.12 12.78 -28.90
CA LYS A 56 2.77 14.19 -28.66
C LYS A 56 3.58 14.75 -27.49
N ASP A 57 4.01 16.00 -27.60
CA ASP A 57 4.72 16.71 -26.53
C ASP A 57 3.85 16.90 -25.28
N GLU A 58 2.53 17.07 -25.47
CA GLU A 58 1.56 17.15 -24.39
C GLU A 58 0.47 16.07 -24.56
N PRO A 59 0.29 15.19 -23.56
CA PRO A 59 -0.76 14.17 -23.63
C PRO A 59 -2.15 14.82 -23.56
N LEU A 60 -3.03 14.42 -24.46
CA LEU A 60 -4.42 14.87 -24.48
C LEU A 60 -5.18 14.36 -23.25
N LYS A 61 -6.07 15.21 -22.71
CA LYS A 61 -7.01 14.83 -21.65
C LYS A 61 -8.01 13.76 -22.13
N VAL A 62 -8.47 13.88 -23.37
CA VAL A 62 -9.30 12.88 -24.04
C VAL A 62 -8.39 12.14 -25.00
N HIS A 63 -7.99 10.93 -24.61
CA HIS A 63 -7.01 10.16 -25.38
C HIS A 63 -7.61 9.51 -26.63
N GLU A 64 -8.94 9.33 -26.68
CA GLU A 64 -9.68 8.81 -27.84
C GLU A 64 -9.59 9.74 -29.05
N ASP A 65 -9.45 11.05 -28.82
CA ASP A 65 -9.31 12.06 -29.89
C ASP A 65 -7.90 12.11 -30.49
N CYS A 66 -6.99 11.23 -30.05
CA CYS A 66 -5.63 11.18 -30.55
C CYS A 66 -5.56 10.49 -31.92
N GLU A 67 -4.93 11.14 -32.90
CA GLU A 67 -4.68 10.57 -34.24
C GLU A 67 -3.88 9.25 -34.23
N PHE A 68 -3.14 9.00 -33.15
CA PHE A 68 -2.34 7.78 -32.97
C PHE A 68 -3.01 6.74 -32.05
N PHE A 69 -4.29 6.92 -31.68
CA PHE A 69 -4.95 6.12 -30.64
C PHE A 69 -4.96 4.62 -30.94
N GLU A 70 -5.18 4.21 -32.19
CA GLU A 70 -5.23 2.79 -32.56
C GLU A 70 -3.89 2.07 -32.41
N GLU A 71 -2.79 2.76 -32.69
CA GLU A 71 -1.42 2.23 -32.59
C GLU A 71 -0.80 2.45 -31.21
N CYS A 72 -1.45 3.23 -30.33
CA CYS A 72 -0.89 3.62 -29.04
C CYS A 72 -0.75 2.43 -28.08
N GLU A 73 0.47 2.13 -27.65
CA GLU A 73 0.76 1.03 -26.73
C GLU A 73 0.09 1.24 -25.37
N TYR A 74 0.00 2.49 -24.90
CA TYR A 74 -0.72 2.82 -23.67
C TYR A 74 -2.20 2.45 -23.79
N ALA A 75 -2.89 2.89 -24.86
CA ALA A 75 -4.31 2.61 -25.06
C ALA A 75 -4.57 1.10 -25.23
N ASN A 76 -3.66 0.39 -25.88
CA ASN A 76 -3.73 -1.06 -26.06
C ASN A 76 -3.58 -1.84 -24.75
N LEU A 77 -2.77 -1.34 -23.80
CA LEU A 77 -2.57 -1.96 -22.49
C LEU A 77 -3.65 -1.57 -21.47
N TYR A 78 -4.03 -0.28 -21.44
CA TYR A 78 -4.90 0.35 -20.43
C TYR A 78 -6.34 0.61 -20.91
N GLY A 79 -6.84 -0.22 -21.84
CA GLY A 79 -8.10 -0.02 -22.56
C GLY A 79 -9.38 0.23 -21.73
N GLU A 80 -9.39 -0.11 -20.43
CA GLU A 80 -10.49 0.19 -19.49
C GLU A 80 -10.93 1.64 -19.47
N GLU A 81 -9.98 2.57 -19.67
CA GLU A 81 -10.24 4.01 -19.67
C GLU A 81 -11.05 4.47 -20.91
N PHE A 82 -11.22 3.58 -21.90
CA PHE A 82 -11.83 3.84 -23.20
C PHE A 82 -12.93 2.81 -23.55
N GLY A 83 -13.56 2.23 -22.52
CA GLY A 83 -14.62 1.23 -22.69
C GLY A 83 -14.15 -0.15 -23.21
N LYS A 84 -12.84 -0.40 -23.32
CA LYS A 84 -12.26 -1.69 -23.70
C LYS A 84 -11.82 -2.47 -22.45
N ALA A 85 -11.61 -3.78 -22.57
CA ALA A 85 -11.01 -4.56 -21.47
C ALA A 85 -9.52 -4.24 -21.31
N SER A 86 -9.04 -4.02 -20.09
CA SER A 86 -7.60 -3.85 -19.81
C SER A 86 -6.87 -5.17 -20.08
N ARG A 87 -5.70 -5.06 -20.70
CA ARG A 87 -4.81 -6.20 -20.97
C ARG A 87 -3.70 -6.33 -19.93
N ILE A 88 -3.64 -5.41 -18.97
CA ILE A 88 -2.65 -5.38 -17.89
C ILE A 88 -3.31 -5.36 -16.52
N PHE A 89 -2.73 -6.14 -15.59
CA PHE A 89 -3.23 -6.28 -14.22
C PHE A 89 -2.10 -6.01 -13.23
N PHE A 90 -2.29 -5.01 -12.39
CA PHE A 90 -1.33 -4.66 -11.33
C PHE A 90 -1.74 -5.32 -10.02
N ARG A 91 -0.85 -6.16 -9.49
CA ARG A 91 -1.01 -6.75 -8.15
C ARG A 91 -0.44 -5.81 -7.09
N TYR A 92 -0.94 -5.96 -5.87
CA TYR A 92 -0.34 -5.34 -4.69
C TYR A 92 1.11 -5.80 -4.54
N ALA A 93 2.03 -4.87 -4.28
CA ALA A 93 3.40 -5.20 -3.91
C ALA A 93 3.53 -5.20 -2.39
N TYR A 94 3.68 -6.41 -1.85
CA TYR A 94 3.79 -6.66 -0.42
C TYR A 94 5.25 -6.74 0.05
N PRO A 95 5.54 -6.47 1.32
CA PRO A 95 6.90 -6.50 1.86
C PRO A 95 7.55 -7.88 1.76
N VAL A 96 8.84 -7.90 1.44
CA VAL A 96 9.67 -9.11 1.47
C VAL A 96 10.10 -9.37 2.90
N HIS A 97 9.98 -10.63 3.34
CA HIS A 97 10.53 -11.07 4.61
C HIS A 97 12.03 -11.30 4.47
N LEU A 98 12.84 -10.43 5.09
CA LEU A 98 14.29 -10.43 4.93
C LEU A 98 14.97 -11.73 5.37
N ALA A 99 14.43 -12.42 6.39
CA ALA A 99 15.06 -13.64 6.91
C ALA A 99 14.91 -14.86 5.99
N CYS A 100 13.77 -15.03 5.31
CA CYS A 100 13.51 -16.21 4.47
C CYS A 100 13.29 -15.89 2.97
N GLY A 101 13.29 -14.62 2.57
CA GLY A 101 13.02 -14.19 1.20
C GLY A 101 11.55 -14.33 0.76
N GLY A 102 10.67 -14.82 1.63
CA GLY A 102 9.22 -14.90 1.40
C GLY A 102 8.54 -13.53 1.36
N VAL A 103 7.21 -13.50 1.24
CA VAL A 103 6.42 -12.26 1.15
C VAL A 103 5.40 -12.21 2.28
N TYR A 104 5.28 -11.07 2.94
CA TYR A 104 4.25 -10.83 3.96
C TYR A 104 2.91 -10.51 3.32
N LEU A 105 1.98 -11.46 3.35
CA LEU A 105 0.61 -11.25 2.89
C LEU A 105 -0.30 -10.89 4.07
N PRO A 106 -1.39 -10.14 3.85
CA PRO A 106 -2.38 -9.90 4.90
C PRO A 106 -2.84 -11.22 5.51
N ALA A 107 -2.89 -11.28 6.85
CA ALA A 107 -3.34 -12.48 7.55
C ALA A 107 -4.77 -12.84 7.11
N PRO A 108 -5.04 -14.10 6.74
CA PRO A 108 -6.41 -14.54 6.47
C PRO A 108 -7.31 -14.32 7.69
N LYS A 109 -8.56 -13.92 7.46
CA LYS A 109 -9.54 -13.74 8.55
C LYS A 109 -9.90 -15.05 9.26
N THR A 110 -9.57 -16.18 8.64
CA THR A 110 -9.70 -17.54 9.16
C THR A 110 -8.52 -17.97 10.02
N MET A 111 -7.50 -17.12 10.16
CA MET A 111 -6.30 -17.47 10.91
C MET A 111 -6.37 -17.04 12.37
N PHE A 112 -6.17 -17.99 13.27
CA PHE A 112 -6.15 -17.82 14.71
C PHE A 112 -4.86 -18.35 15.30
N ARG A 113 -4.40 -17.75 16.40
CA ARG A 113 -3.21 -18.14 17.14
C ARG A 113 -3.56 -18.40 18.59
N CYS A 114 -3.00 -19.47 19.16
CA CYS A 114 -3.10 -19.72 20.58
C CYS A 114 -2.49 -18.57 21.39
N GLU A 115 -3.20 -18.10 22.42
CA GLU A 115 -2.72 -17.04 23.30
C GLU A 115 -1.49 -17.43 24.13
N ASN A 116 -1.28 -18.72 24.36
CA ASN A 116 -0.10 -19.19 25.10
C ASN A 116 1.18 -18.89 24.30
N PRO A 117 2.10 -18.05 24.81
CA PRO A 117 3.33 -17.70 24.12
C PRO A 117 4.23 -18.90 23.82
N GLN A 118 4.18 -19.94 24.64
CA GLN A 118 4.98 -21.17 24.48
C GLN A 118 4.39 -22.13 23.45
N CYS A 119 3.06 -22.14 23.29
CA CYS A 119 2.39 -22.98 22.30
C CYS A 119 2.42 -22.33 20.92
N GLY A 120 1.90 -21.11 20.81
CA GLY A 120 1.89 -20.34 19.56
C GLY A 120 1.23 -21.00 18.35
N LYS A 121 0.55 -22.15 18.51
CA LYS A 121 -0.04 -22.92 17.41
C LYS A 121 -1.02 -22.06 16.61
N LEU A 122 -0.91 -22.16 15.28
CA LEU A 122 -1.77 -21.49 14.32
C LEU A 122 -2.88 -22.44 13.87
N TYR A 123 -4.07 -21.89 13.69
CA TYR A 123 -5.24 -22.55 13.14
C TYR A 123 -5.71 -21.72 11.95
N ASP A 124 -5.85 -22.33 10.78
CA ASP A 124 -6.46 -21.68 9.60
C ASP A 124 -7.78 -22.37 9.29
N SER A 125 -8.85 -21.90 9.93
CA SER A 125 -10.19 -22.45 9.74
C SER A 125 -11.25 -21.38 9.95
N ILE A 126 -12.38 -21.54 9.24
CA ILE A 126 -13.53 -20.63 9.37
C ILE A 126 -14.15 -20.74 10.78
N ALA A 127 -14.18 -21.95 11.33
CA ALA A 127 -14.63 -22.25 12.69
C ALA A 127 -13.45 -22.89 13.45
N PRO A 128 -12.64 -22.10 14.17
CA PRO A 128 -11.56 -22.65 14.99
C PRO A 128 -12.13 -23.29 16.25
N PRO A 129 -11.39 -24.22 16.90
CA PRO A 129 -11.80 -24.74 18.18
C PRO A 129 -11.83 -23.61 19.23
N VAL A 130 -12.75 -23.69 20.19
CA VAL A 130 -12.92 -22.64 21.23
C VAL A 130 -11.64 -22.46 22.06
N ARG A 131 -10.86 -23.54 22.19
CA ARG A 131 -9.61 -23.60 22.95
C ARG A 131 -8.55 -24.34 22.16
N CYS A 132 -7.29 -24.07 22.47
CA CYS A 132 -6.16 -24.73 21.85
C CYS A 132 -6.17 -26.23 22.16
N GLU A 133 -6.11 -27.05 21.10
CA GLU A 133 -6.13 -28.52 21.15
C GLU A 133 -4.76 -29.13 21.49
N VAL A 134 -3.73 -28.32 21.70
CA VAL A 134 -2.44 -28.85 22.15
C VAL A 134 -2.58 -29.35 23.58
N ASP A 135 -2.21 -30.61 23.81
CA ASP A 135 -2.26 -31.25 25.11
C ASP A 135 -1.59 -30.40 26.18
N GLY A 136 -2.31 -30.15 27.27
CA GLY A 136 -1.85 -29.32 28.38
C GLY A 136 -1.91 -27.80 28.15
N CYS A 137 -2.29 -27.32 26.97
CA CYS A 137 -2.42 -25.89 26.70
C CYS A 137 -3.81 -25.35 27.06
N GLY A 138 -4.86 -25.77 26.34
CA GLY A 138 -6.26 -25.37 26.62
C GLY A 138 -6.58 -23.86 26.57
N MET A 139 -5.59 -23.01 26.23
CA MET A 139 -5.72 -21.56 26.19
C MET A 139 -6.62 -21.09 25.03
N PRO A 140 -7.28 -19.93 25.18
CA PRO A 140 -8.09 -19.36 24.11
C PRO A 140 -7.27 -19.05 22.86
N LEU A 141 -7.98 -18.92 21.74
CA LEU A 141 -7.41 -18.52 20.47
C LEU A 141 -7.74 -17.05 20.19
N LYS A 142 -6.76 -16.30 19.69
CA LYS A 142 -6.94 -14.93 19.21
C LYS A 142 -6.81 -14.87 17.69
N PRO A 143 -7.64 -14.07 16.99
CA PRO A 143 -7.44 -13.80 15.57
C PRO A 143 -6.05 -13.22 15.32
N VAL A 144 -5.37 -13.71 14.29
CA VAL A 144 -4.11 -13.13 13.84
C VAL A 144 -4.37 -11.77 13.21
N ARG A 145 -3.61 -10.75 13.63
CA ARG A 145 -3.65 -9.40 13.06
C ARG A 145 -2.39 -9.14 12.23
N GLY A 146 -2.52 -8.28 11.23
CA GLY A 146 -1.41 -7.86 10.39
C GLY A 146 -1.14 -8.82 9.24
N PHE A 147 0.05 -9.39 9.20
CA PHE A 147 0.61 -10.10 8.05
C PHE A 147 1.24 -11.44 8.42
N VAL A 148 1.26 -12.34 7.45
CA VAL A 148 1.85 -13.68 7.56
C VAL A 148 2.79 -13.89 6.39
N CYS A 149 4.00 -14.35 6.67
CA CYS A 149 4.97 -14.67 5.63
C CYS A 149 4.55 -15.95 4.91
N ALA A 150 4.31 -15.86 3.60
CA ALA A 150 3.95 -17.02 2.77
C ALA A 150 5.06 -18.07 2.65
N GLY A 151 6.31 -17.73 2.99
CA GLY A 151 7.45 -18.64 2.91
C GLY A 151 7.70 -19.45 4.19
N CYS A 152 7.56 -18.83 5.37
CA CYS A 152 7.88 -19.49 6.65
C CYS A 152 6.78 -19.42 7.71
N GLY A 153 5.62 -18.82 7.40
CA GLY A 153 4.51 -18.69 8.35
C GLY A 153 4.73 -17.66 9.48
N ASN A 154 5.85 -16.92 9.48
CA ASN A 154 6.09 -15.88 10.48
C ASN A 154 4.96 -14.85 10.47
N VAL A 155 4.46 -14.51 11.65
CA VAL A 155 3.39 -13.54 11.86
C VAL A 155 3.98 -12.21 12.30
N ALA A 156 3.66 -11.13 11.59
CA ALA A 156 4.09 -9.77 11.90
C ALA A 156 2.90 -8.82 11.89
N GLU A 157 2.67 -8.09 12.98
CA GLU A 157 1.61 -7.07 13.03
C GLU A 157 1.96 -5.87 12.12
N ALA A 158 3.25 -5.48 12.12
CA ALA A 158 3.83 -4.47 11.24
C ALA A 158 4.99 -5.09 10.44
N PRO A 159 4.81 -5.40 9.13
CA PRO A 159 5.81 -6.10 8.33
C PRO A 159 6.93 -5.18 7.83
N VAL A 160 6.78 -3.87 8.01
CA VAL A 160 7.77 -2.84 7.68
C VAL A 160 7.89 -1.85 8.84
N PRO A 161 9.08 -1.31 9.09
CA PRO A 161 9.25 -0.22 10.03
C PRO A 161 8.51 1.02 9.52
N VAL A 162 7.82 1.71 10.42
CA VAL A 162 7.13 2.96 10.14
C VAL A 162 7.58 4.00 11.14
N SER A 163 8.12 5.10 10.63
CA SER A 163 8.50 6.26 11.43
C SER A 163 7.54 7.43 11.18
N ARG A 164 7.45 8.36 12.13
CA ARG A 164 6.65 9.58 11.96
C ARG A 164 7.56 10.76 11.70
N VAL A 165 7.27 11.46 10.61
CA VAL A 165 7.86 12.75 10.29
C VAL A 165 6.85 13.84 10.64
N VAL A 166 7.30 14.85 11.39
CA VAL A 166 6.50 16.02 11.74
C VAL A 166 7.16 17.25 11.16
N LEU A 167 6.41 18.01 10.37
CA LEU A 167 6.87 19.21 9.68
C LEU A 167 5.92 20.36 9.95
N THR A 168 6.47 21.56 10.10
CA THR A 168 5.71 22.81 10.14
C THR A 168 5.72 23.41 8.74
N ALA A 169 4.56 23.86 8.23
CA ALA A 169 4.58 24.53 6.94
C ALA A 169 5.27 25.88 7.07
N LEU A 170 6.01 26.26 6.04
CA LEU A 170 6.70 27.55 5.98
C LEU A 170 5.87 28.55 5.17
N ASP A 171 5.72 29.75 5.71
CA ASP A 171 5.22 30.89 4.98
C ASP A 171 6.31 31.37 4.02
N ARG A 172 6.07 31.26 2.71
CA ARG A 172 7.06 31.64 1.70
C ARG A 172 7.34 33.14 1.65
N ARG A 173 6.37 33.98 2.05
CA ARG A 173 6.52 35.44 2.03
C ARG A 173 7.39 35.91 3.19
N TYR A 174 7.15 35.36 4.38
CA TYR A 174 7.84 35.79 5.61
C TYR A 174 8.98 34.88 6.04
N ARG A 175 9.18 33.74 5.36
CA ARG A 175 10.18 32.69 5.71
C ARG A 175 10.07 32.23 7.17
N SER A 176 8.87 32.26 7.73
CA SER A 176 8.55 31.88 9.10
C SER A 176 7.61 30.67 9.12
N ALA A 177 7.29 30.15 10.30
CA ALA A 177 6.21 29.17 10.44
C ALA A 177 4.90 29.77 9.89
N ALA A 178 4.20 29.01 9.05
CA ALA A 178 2.91 29.39 8.52
C ALA A 178 1.88 29.39 9.65
N GLN A 179 1.17 30.51 9.74
CA GLN A 179 0.18 30.79 10.78
C GLN A 179 -1.20 30.92 10.16
N ILE A 180 -2.18 30.22 10.72
CA ILE A 180 -3.59 30.32 10.36
C ILE A 180 -4.35 31.09 11.44
N PRO A 181 -5.30 31.97 11.07
CA PRO A 181 -6.14 32.66 12.05
C PRO A 181 -7.00 31.64 12.80
N THR A 182 -7.07 31.76 14.12
CA THR A 182 -7.94 30.92 14.94
C THR A 182 -9.41 31.35 14.78
N PRO A 183 -10.37 30.41 14.73
CA PRO A 183 -11.80 30.73 14.58
C PRO A 183 -12.35 31.68 15.66
N GLU A 184 -11.76 31.66 16.84
CA GLU A 184 -12.23 32.38 18.04
C GLU A 184 -11.66 33.82 18.14
N GLY A 185 -11.06 34.36 17.08
CA GLY A 185 -10.67 35.77 16.99
C GLY A 185 -9.51 36.22 17.89
N GLY A 186 -8.95 35.35 18.73
CA GLY A 186 -7.94 35.71 19.73
C GLY A 186 -6.47 35.51 19.34
N GLY A 187 -6.14 34.82 18.24
CA GLY A 187 -4.73 34.53 17.92
C GLY A 187 -4.44 33.89 16.57
N LYS A 188 -3.17 33.48 16.42
CA LYS A 188 -2.65 32.78 15.25
C LYS A 188 -2.13 31.41 15.68
N ALA A 189 -2.56 30.35 15.02
CA ALA A 189 -2.07 28.99 15.27
C ALA A 189 -1.05 28.57 14.22
N GLY A 190 0.03 27.90 14.64
CA GLY A 190 0.99 27.31 13.72
C GLY A 190 0.41 26.10 12.98
N THR A 191 0.92 25.84 11.78
CA THR A 191 0.56 24.63 11.01
C THR A 191 1.46 23.46 11.38
N LEU A 192 0.87 22.28 11.60
CA LEU A 192 1.61 21.05 11.86
C LEU A 192 1.13 19.94 10.93
N HIS A 193 2.07 19.33 10.23
CA HIS A 193 1.85 18.22 9.33
C HIS A 193 2.58 16.99 9.87
N ALA A 194 1.82 15.97 10.26
CA ALA A 194 2.38 14.70 10.69
C ALA A 194 2.10 13.62 9.63
N LEU A 195 3.15 12.91 9.23
CA LEU A 195 3.15 11.92 8.18
C LEU A 195 3.86 10.67 8.68
N ASP A 196 3.20 9.52 8.62
CA ASP A 196 3.86 8.24 8.82
C ASP A 196 4.55 7.83 7.50
N VAL A 197 5.79 7.36 7.54
CA VAL A 197 6.61 6.94 6.37
C VAL A 197 7.25 5.59 6.64
N ILE A 198 7.46 4.80 5.57
CA ILE A 198 8.26 3.58 5.59
C ILE A 198 9.73 3.98 5.39
N GLY A 199 10.63 3.55 6.28
CA GLY A 199 12.06 3.83 6.22
C GLY A 199 12.83 3.03 7.26
#